data_AF-A0A094WLH2-F1
#
_entry.id   AF-A0A094WLH2-F1
#
_cell.length_a   1.000
_cell.length_b   1.000
_cell.length_c   1.000
_cell.angle_alpha   90.00
_cell.angle_beta   90.00
_cell.angle_gamma   90.00
#
_symmetry.space_group_name_H-M   'P 1'
#
loop_
_entity.id
_entity.type
_entity.pdbx_description
1 polymer ?
#
loop_
_entity_poly.entity_id
_entity_poly.type
_entity_poly.pdbx_seq_one_letter_code
_entity_poly.pdbx_strand_id
1 'polypeptide(L)'
;MNLFKAHVVHPQTDVPLIIYFNKRDGFVTFAKDEEVINILKNIREDLWKDHVFLHNLEKVNSLCETQYPVDTFEQVYEFLTKVGFKKTDVEFKQMILH
;
A
#
# COMPACT_ATOMS: atom_id res chain seq x y z
N MET A 1 3.78 19.21 7.95
CA MET A 1 3.91 18.27 6.81
C MET A 1 2.56 17.58 6.64
N ASN A 2 1.98 17.57 5.44
CA ASN A 2 0.64 16.99 5.21
C ASN A 2 0.78 15.58 4.63
N LEU A 3 1.29 14.67 5.47
CA LEU A 3 1.45 13.26 5.12
C LEU A 3 0.26 12.46 5.65
N PHE A 4 -0.30 11.62 4.81
CA PHE A 4 -1.40 10.72 5.15
C PHE A 4 -0.98 9.28 4.85
N LYS A 5 -1.45 8.34 5.67
CA LYS A 5 -1.24 6.90 5.45
C LYS A 5 -2.56 6.14 5.43
N ALA A 6 -2.66 5.10 4.62
CA ALA A 6 -3.75 4.13 4.66
C ALA A 6 -3.17 2.72 4.59
N HIS A 7 -3.74 1.78 5.35
CA HIS A 7 -3.38 0.36 5.28
C HIS A 7 -4.38 -0.35 4.38
N VAL A 8 -3.90 -1.16 3.45
CA VAL A 8 -4.73 -1.84 2.44
C VAL A 8 -4.20 -3.24 2.16
N VAL A 9 -5.04 -4.09 1.57
CA VAL A 9 -4.62 -5.36 0.99
C VAL A 9 -4.69 -5.22 -0.53
N HIS A 10 -3.61 -5.55 -1.23
CA HIS A 10 -3.57 -5.43 -2.68
C HIS A 10 -4.58 -6.40 -3.33
N PRO A 11 -5.52 -5.91 -4.17
CA PRO A 11 -6.70 -6.68 -4.57
C PRO A 11 -6.42 -7.91 -5.44
N GLN A 12 -5.25 -7.98 -6.07
CA GLN A 12 -4.87 -9.08 -6.97
C GLN A 12 -3.82 -10.02 -6.38
N THR A 13 -3.07 -9.56 -5.37
CA THR A 13 -1.93 -10.30 -4.83
C THR A 13 -2.10 -10.68 -3.37
N ASP A 14 -3.13 -10.15 -2.71
CA ASP A 14 -3.42 -10.29 -1.28
C ASP A 14 -2.27 -9.85 -0.37
N VAL A 15 -1.34 -9.06 -0.90
CA VAL A 15 -0.20 -8.55 -0.12
C VAL A 15 -0.63 -7.31 0.68
N PRO A 16 -0.38 -7.28 2.00
CA PRO A 16 -0.57 -6.10 2.83
C PRO A 16 0.36 -4.96 2.39
N LEU A 17 -0.24 -3.79 2.11
CA LEU A 17 0.46 -2.59 1.68
C LEU A 17 0.06 -1.39 2.53
N ILE A 18 0.93 -0.38 2.54
CA ILE A 18 0.68 0.95 3.07
C ILE A 18 0.72 1.94 1.91
N ILE A 19 -0.30 2.78 1.80
CA ILE A 19 -0.35 3.89 0.85
C ILE A 19 0.02 5.16 1.60
N TYR A 20 1.03 5.88 1.11
CA TYR A 20 1.40 7.18 1.63
C TYR A 20 1.03 8.26 0.64
N PHE A 21 0.24 9.24 1.07
CA PHE A 21 -0.06 10.43 0.29
C PHE A 21 0.63 11.64 0.92
N ASN A 22 1.62 12.18 0.20
CA ASN A 22 2.28 13.42 0.56
C ASN A 22 1.60 14.58 -0.17
N LYS A 23 0.62 15.21 0.50
CA LYS A 23 -0.13 16.33 -0.07
C LYS A 23 0.73 17.58 -0.26
N ARG A 24 1.85 17.71 0.46
CA ARG A 24 2.75 18.88 0.30
C ARG A 24 3.52 18.79 -1.00
N ASP A 25 4.07 17.61 -1.28
CA ASP A 25 5.00 17.40 -2.40
C ASP A 25 4.29 16.83 -3.64
N GLY A 26 2.99 16.53 -3.55
CA GLY A 26 2.15 16.21 -4.70
C GLY A 26 2.36 14.79 -5.23
N PHE A 27 2.50 13.80 -4.35
CA PHE A 27 2.67 12.41 -4.79
C PHE A 27 2.06 11.39 -3.83
N VAL A 28 1.81 10.19 -4.37
CA VAL A 28 1.46 8.98 -3.64
C VAL A 28 2.49 7.89 -3.89
N THR A 29 2.82 7.14 -2.85
CA THR A 29 3.71 5.98 -2.89
C THR A 29 3.10 4.79 -2.18
N PHE A 30 3.55 3.60 -2.54
CA PHE A 30 3.21 2.37 -1.85
C PHE A 30 4.42 1.86 -1.07
N ALA A 31 4.17 1.16 0.02
CA ALA A 31 5.15 0.36 0.72
C ALA A 31 4.50 -0.96 1.12
N LYS A 32 5.32 -1.99 1.31
CA LYS A 32 4.85 -3.20 1.99
C LYS A 32 4.57 -2.90 3.45
N ASP A 33 3.49 -3.49 3.97
CA ASP A 33 3.25 -3.47 5.40
C ASP A 33 4.10 -4.57 6.06
N GLU A 34 5.39 -4.27 6.24
CA GLU A 34 6.38 -5.22 6.78
C GLU A 34 6.01 -5.69 8.20
N GLU A 35 5.30 -4.87 8.97
CA GLU A 35 4.81 -5.26 10.30
C GLU A 35 3.78 -6.38 10.17
N VAL A 36 2.75 -6.19 9.34
CA VAL A 36 1.73 -7.21 9.10
C VAL A 36 2.32 -8.45 8.42
N ILE A 37 3.23 -8.28 7.47
CA ILE A 37 3.89 -9.40 6.78
C ILE A 37 4.72 -10.23 7.78
N ASN A 38 5.46 -9.61 8.68
CA ASN A 38 6.21 -10.34 9.72
C ASN A 38 5.28 -11.05 10.71
N ILE A 39 4.14 -10.47 11.06
CA ILE A 39 3.12 -11.13 11.88
C ILE A 39 2.58 -12.37 11.14
N LEU A 40 2.23 -12.24 9.86
CA LEU A 40 1.78 -13.37 9.03
C LEU A 40 2.86 -14.46 8.94
N LYS A 41 4.14 -14.10 8.95
CA LYS A 41 5.26 -15.05 9.03
C LYS A 41 5.27 -15.92 10.26
N ASN A 42 4.94 -15.35 11.40
CA ASN A 42 4.95 -16.08 12.66
C ASN A 42 3.67 -16.92 12.87
N ILE A 43 2.58 -16.60 12.18
CA ILE A 43 1.26 -17.23 12.40
C ILE A 43 0.89 -18.23 11.28
N ARG A 44 1.34 -17.98 10.05
CA ARG A 44 0.94 -18.70 8.84
C ARG A 44 2.17 -19.20 8.06
N GLU A 45 2.89 -20.16 8.63
CA GLU A 45 4.05 -20.78 7.96
C GLU A 45 3.73 -21.39 6.59
N ASP A 46 2.47 -21.76 6.35
CA ASP A 46 1.95 -22.25 5.08
C ASP A 46 2.13 -21.24 3.94
N LEU A 47 1.92 -19.94 4.21
CA LEU A 47 2.08 -18.87 3.21
C LEU A 47 3.53 -18.72 2.74
N TRP A 48 4.51 -19.07 3.57
CA TRP A 48 5.93 -18.96 3.24
C TRP A 48 6.47 -20.18 2.49
N LYS A 49 5.65 -21.22 2.37
CA LYS A 49 5.87 -22.37 1.49
C LYS A 49 5.08 -22.23 0.19
N ASP A 50 4.18 -21.25 0.11
CA ASP A 50 3.41 -20.95 -1.09
C ASP A 50 4.21 -20.07 -2.06
N HIS A 51 4.63 -20.70 -3.16
CA HIS A 51 5.34 -20.02 -4.24
C HIS A 51 4.54 -18.89 -4.88
N VAL A 52 3.20 -18.94 -4.87
CA VAL A 52 2.35 -17.89 -5.42
C VAL A 52 2.44 -16.63 -4.55
N PHE A 53 2.36 -16.79 -3.22
CA PHE A 53 2.49 -15.67 -2.28
C PHE A 53 3.88 -15.01 -2.36
N LEU A 54 4.95 -15.81 -2.41
CA LEU A 54 6.32 -15.28 -2.52
C LEU A 54 6.53 -14.49 -3.82
N HIS A 55 6.08 -15.04 -4.95
CA HIS A 55 6.16 -14.37 -6.24
C HIS A 55 5.30 -13.09 -6.28
N ASN A 56 4.13 -13.11 -5.64
CA ASN A 56 3.29 -11.95 -5.48
C ASN A 56 3.98 -10.86 -4.64
N LEU A 57 4.66 -11.24 -3.56
CA LEU A 57 5.44 -10.34 -2.72
C LEU A 57 6.59 -9.68 -3.50
N GLU A 58 7.22 -10.38 -4.44
CA GLU A 58 8.23 -9.80 -5.33
C GLU A 58 7.61 -8.83 -6.34
N LYS A 59 6.47 -9.18 -6.94
CA LYS A 59 5.79 -8.33 -7.94
C LYS A 59 5.45 -6.94 -7.41
N VAL A 60 4.98 -6.85 -6.16
CA VAL A 60 4.65 -5.54 -5.54
C VAL A 60 5.87 -4.67 -5.24
N ASN A 61 7.12 -5.16 -5.33
CA ASN A 61 8.31 -4.31 -5.18
C ASN A 61 8.31 -3.15 -6.19
N SER A 62 8.04 -3.45 -7.46
CA SER A 62 7.98 -2.43 -8.52
C SER A 62 6.96 -1.33 -8.25
N LEU A 63 5.81 -1.68 -7.66
CA LEU A 63 4.80 -0.72 -7.23
C LEU A 63 5.32 0.17 -6.08
N CYS A 64 6.08 -0.40 -5.15
CA CYS A 64 6.61 0.32 -3.99
C CYS A 64 7.78 1.26 -4.32
N GLU A 65 8.51 0.98 -5.40
CA GLU A 65 9.63 1.81 -5.86
C GLU A 65 9.18 3.03 -6.69
N THR A 66 7.89 3.09 -7.05
CA THR A 66 7.36 4.13 -7.92
C THR A 66 6.62 5.22 -7.13
N GLN A 67 6.89 6.48 -7.47
CA GLN A 67 6.10 7.62 -7.01
C GLN A 67 5.14 8.06 -8.10
N TYR A 68 3.88 8.28 -7.74
CA TYR A 68 2.84 8.69 -8.67
C TYR A 68 2.41 10.12 -8.37
N PRO A 69 2.48 11.05 -9.33
CA PRO A 69 2.14 12.45 -9.11
C PRO A 69 0.63 12.60 -8.90
N VAL A 70 0.25 13.18 -7.75
CA VAL A 70 -1.15 13.46 -7.36
C VAL A 70 -1.17 14.61 -6.34
N ASP A 71 -2.03 15.60 -6.56
CA ASP A 71 -2.08 16.82 -5.74
C ASP A 71 -3.22 16.82 -4.72
N THR A 72 -4.27 16.05 -4.99
CA THR A 72 -5.51 16.06 -4.19
C THR A 72 -5.95 14.65 -3.81
N PHE A 73 -6.75 14.54 -2.75
CA PHE A 73 -7.38 13.27 -2.38
C PHE A 73 -8.26 12.71 -3.50
N GLU A 74 -8.93 13.55 -4.27
CA GLU A 74 -9.74 13.12 -5.41
C GLU A 74 -8.87 12.40 -6.45
N GLN A 75 -7.74 13.01 -6.84
CA GLN A 75 -6.78 12.37 -7.75
C GLN A 75 -6.18 11.09 -7.17
N VAL A 76 -5.90 11.06 -5.85
CA VAL A 76 -5.46 9.83 -5.16
C VAL A 76 -6.53 8.74 -5.31
N TYR A 77 -7.79 9.00 -5.00
CA TYR A 77 -8.85 7.99 -5.10
C TYR A 77 -9.12 7.56 -6.55
N GLU A 78 -9.07 8.46 -7.51
CA GLU A 78 -9.16 8.12 -8.94
C GLU A 78 -8.02 7.20 -9.37
N PHE A 79 -6.79 7.53 -8.99
CA PHE A 79 -5.62 6.71 -9.25
C PHE A 79 -5.76 5.32 -8.62
N LEU A 80 -6.10 5.25 -7.32
CA LEU A 80 -6.27 4.00 -6.61
C LEU A 80 -7.38 3.13 -7.23
N THR A 81 -8.46 3.75 -7.70
CA THR A 81 -9.54 3.06 -8.43
C THR A 81 -9.03 2.45 -9.73
N LYS A 82 -8.17 3.15 -10.48
CA LYS A 82 -7.54 2.63 -11.71
C LYS A 82 -6.60 1.45 -11.44
N VAL A 83 -5.94 1.45 -10.28
CA VAL A 83 -5.07 0.33 -9.83
C VAL A 83 -5.90 -0.84 -9.28
N GLY A 84 -7.19 -0.64 -9.03
CA GLY A 84 -8.13 -1.68 -8.62
C GLY A 84 -8.58 -1.63 -7.16
N PHE A 85 -8.13 -0.63 -6.38
CA PHE A 85 -8.59 -0.41 -5.01
C PHE A 85 -9.93 0.32 -5.02
N LYS A 86 -10.89 -0.12 -4.19
CA LYS A 86 -12.12 0.65 -4.00
C LYS A 86 -11.88 1.74 -2.97
N LYS A 87 -12.51 2.90 -3.17
CA LYS A 87 -12.46 4.02 -2.21
C LYS A 87 -12.89 3.62 -0.79
N THR A 88 -13.82 2.68 -0.65
CA THR A 88 -14.29 2.15 0.64
C THR A 88 -13.23 1.37 1.41
N ASP A 89 -12.23 0.86 0.71
CA ASP A 89 -11.20 -0.02 1.27
C ASP A 89 -9.97 0.77 1.72
N VAL A 90 -9.99 2.10 1.53
CA VAL A 90 -8.85 2.99 1.77
C VAL A 90 -9.25 4.09 2.74
N GLU A 91 -8.78 3.99 3.98
CA GLU A 91 -8.98 5.02 5.00
C GLU A 91 -7.66 5.74 5.31
N PHE A 92 -7.54 6.98 4.83
CA PHE A 92 -6.36 7.81 5.10
C PHE A 92 -6.41 8.43 6.49
N LYS A 93 -5.34 8.23 7.26
CA LYS A 93 -5.08 8.85 8.56
C LYS A 93 -3.91 9.81 8.44
N GLN A 94 -4.07 11.01 9.00
CA GLN A 94 -3.00 12.01 9.01
C GLN A 94 -1.88 11.55 9.95
N MET A 95 -0.64 11.64 9.47
CA MET A 95 0.56 11.35 10.24
C MET A 95 1.03 12.59 10.99
N ILE A 96 1.19 12.47 12.31
CA ILE A 96 1.88 13.46 13.14
C ILE A 96 3.33 13.00 13.25
N LEU A 97 4.21 13.64 12.48
CA LEU A 97 5.65 13.42 12.55
C LEU A 97 6.22 14.49 13.48
N HIS A 98 6.85 14.06 14.57
CA HIS A 98 7.53 14.90 15.55
C HIS A 98 9.00 15.10 15.14
#